data_AF-A0A0F9DSK7-F1
#
_entry.id   AF-A0A0F9DSK7-F1
#
_cell.length_a   1.000
_cell.length_b   1.000
_cell.length_c   1.000
_cell.angle_alpha   90.00
_cell.angle_beta   90.00
_cell.angle_gamma   90.00
#
_symmetry.space_group_name_H-M   'P 1'
#
loop_
_entity.id
_entity.type
_entity.pdbx_description
1 polymer ?
#
loop_
_entity_poly.entity_id
_entity_poly.type
_entity_poly.pdbx_seq_one_letter_code
_entity_poly.pdbx_strand_id
1 'polypeptide(L)'
;MSVTLRFIVEDVTTQLLTYTQINVYRSATLGGTYSVIDTVTLVAGTFYYSYSDSAGDLNKWYKYSFHNPTGPVESDLSAPFRVDGVTRLRARQRALSEYSAGIVVVNTGIDSDKITTADHRVNTSLFRADRGKGTWLWPTSGNNQ
;
A
#
# COMPACT_ATOMS: atom_id res chain seq x y z
N MET A 1 4.26 1.57 -16.17
CA MET A 1 5.01 1.76 -14.91
C MET A 1 4.92 0.44 -14.18
N SER A 2 6.01 -0.22 -13.82
CA SER A 2 5.88 -1.49 -13.09
C SER A 2 5.46 -1.23 -11.64
N VAL A 3 4.62 -2.11 -11.08
CA VAL A 3 4.22 -2.06 -9.68
C VAL A 3 4.52 -3.39 -8.99
N THR A 4 4.89 -3.35 -7.72
CA THR A 4 5.19 -4.56 -6.94
C THR A 4 4.08 -4.84 -5.95
N LEU A 5 3.39 -5.96 -6.12
CA LEU A 5 2.41 -6.48 -5.17
C LEU A 5 3.13 -7.25 -4.06
N ARG A 6 2.58 -7.18 -2.85
CA ARG A 6 3.04 -7.94 -1.69
C ARG A 6 1.90 -8.76 -1.14
N PHE A 7 2.14 -10.04 -0.92
CA PHE A 7 1.19 -10.97 -0.33
C PHE A 7 1.79 -11.55 0.94
N ILE A 8 0.95 -11.71 1.95
CA ILE A 8 1.30 -12.39 3.19
C ILE A 8 0.54 -13.70 3.20
N VAL A 9 1.26 -14.79 3.38
CA VAL A 9 0.68 -16.14 3.50
C VAL A 9 1.02 -16.67 4.88
N GLU A 10 0.03 -16.61 5.76
CA GLU A 10 0.10 -17.24 7.07
C GLU A 10 -0.01 -18.75 6.93
N ASP A 11 0.65 -19.48 7.82
CA ASP A 11 0.63 -20.95 7.87
C ASP A 11 0.90 -21.63 6.51
N VAL A 12 1.94 -21.19 5.80
CA VAL A 12 2.29 -21.68 4.45
C VAL A 12 2.40 -23.21 4.38
N THR A 13 2.87 -23.87 5.44
CA THR A 13 2.94 -25.34 5.52
C THR A 13 1.56 -25.99 5.40
N THR A 14 0.53 -25.39 6.01
CA THR A 14 -0.85 -25.85 5.91
C THR A 14 -1.42 -25.57 4.52
N GLN A 15 -1.15 -24.38 3.96
CA GLN A 15 -1.61 -24.02 2.63
C GLN A 15 -1.07 -24.97 1.55
N LEU A 16 0.20 -25.40 1.67
CA LEU A 16 0.86 -26.34 0.76
C LEU A 16 0.26 -27.75 0.74
N LEU A 17 -0.59 -28.11 1.71
CA LEU A 17 -1.32 -29.38 1.68
C LEU A 17 -2.40 -29.40 0.58
N THR A 18 -2.88 -28.22 0.19
CA THR A 18 -4.02 -28.07 -0.73
C THR A 18 -3.62 -27.31 -2.00
N TYR A 19 -2.77 -26.29 -1.89
CA TYR A 19 -2.44 -25.36 -2.96
C TYR A 19 -0.94 -25.33 -3.28
N THR A 20 -0.59 -25.02 -4.53
CA THR A 20 0.81 -24.95 -4.96
C THR A 20 1.22 -23.56 -5.42
N GLN A 21 0.26 -22.66 -5.66
CA GLN A 21 0.52 -21.34 -6.20
C GLN A 21 -0.51 -20.30 -5.74
N ILE A 22 -0.16 -19.04 -5.89
CA ILE A 22 -1.03 -17.88 -5.73
C ILE A 22 -1.41 -17.41 -7.14
N ASN A 23 -2.70 -17.37 -7.46
CA ASN A 23 -3.16 -16.70 -8.68
C ASN A 23 -3.27 -15.21 -8.40
N VAL A 24 -2.69 -14.38 -9.27
CA VAL A 24 -2.74 -12.92 -9.15
C VAL A 24 -3.72 -12.38 -10.17
N TYR A 25 -4.67 -11.58 -9.70
CA TYR A 25 -5.73 -11.01 -10.51
C TYR A 25 -5.62 -9.49 -10.62
N ARG A 26 -6.08 -8.94 -11.73
CA ARG A 26 -6.14 -7.49 -11.95
C ARG A 26 -7.45 -7.04 -12.57
N SER A 27 -7.91 -5.85 -12.17
CA SER A 27 -9.04 -5.12 -12.75
C SER A 27 -8.71 -3.63 -12.88
N ALA A 28 -9.38 -2.94 -13.81
CA ALA A 28 -9.32 -1.49 -13.94
C ALA A 28 -10.20 -0.76 -12.89
N THR A 29 -11.20 -1.43 -12.34
CA THR A 29 -12.17 -0.85 -11.40
C THR A 29 -12.41 -1.76 -10.20
N LEU A 30 -12.85 -1.18 -9.07
CA LEU A 30 -13.04 -1.91 -7.81
C LEU A 30 -13.99 -3.11 -7.97
N GLY A 31 -15.15 -2.88 -8.61
CA GLY A 31 -16.19 -3.89 -8.85
C GLY A 31 -16.19 -4.50 -10.25
N GLY A 32 -15.13 -4.27 -11.03
CA GLY A 32 -15.02 -4.80 -12.40
C GLY A 32 -14.66 -6.29 -12.43
N THR A 33 -14.55 -6.84 -13.62
CA THR A 33 -14.05 -8.19 -13.85
C THR A 33 -12.55 -8.26 -13.55
N TYR A 34 -12.17 -9.21 -12.70
CA TYR A 34 -10.79 -9.51 -12.37
C TYR A 34 -10.31 -10.66 -13.23
N SER A 35 -9.22 -10.46 -13.97
CA SER A 35 -8.59 -11.51 -14.78
C SER A 35 -7.26 -11.91 -14.18
N VAL A 36 -6.93 -13.21 -14.24
CA VAL A 36 -5.60 -13.71 -13.87
C VAL A 36 -4.57 -13.05 -14.78
N ILE A 37 -3.52 -12.50 -14.17
CA ILE A 37 -2.39 -11.90 -14.89
C ILE A 37 -1.12 -12.72 -14.77
N ASP A 38 -0.94 -13.44 -13.67
CA ASP A 38 0.17 -14.37 -13.47
C ASP A 38 -0.07 -15.26 -12.24
N THR A 39 0.86 -16.19 -11.99
CA THR A 39 0.89 -17.04 -10.81
C THR A 39 2.22 -16.96 -10.08
N VAL A 40 2.20 -17.15 -8.76
CA VAL A 40 3.40 -17.18 -7.90
C VAL A 40 3.44 -18.51 -7.17
N THR A 41 4.51 -19.29 -7.34
CA THR A 41 4.66 -20.58 -6.65
C THR A 41 4.76 -20.39 -5.13
N LEU A 42 3.98 -21.16 -4.38
CA LEU A 42 4.11 -21.24 -2.92
C LEU A 42 5.36 -22.04 -2.55
N VAL A 43 6.11 -21.55 -1.57
CA VAL A 43 7.37 -22.16 -1.12
C VAL A 43 7.32 -22.35 0.40
N ALA A 44 7.70 -23.54 0.85
CA ALA A 44 7.71 -23.86 2.28
C ALA A 44 8.60 -22.87 3.06
N GLY A 45 8.14 -22.43 4.23
CA GLY A 45 8.82 -21.45 5.07
C GLY A 45 8.81 -20.01 4.54
N THR A 46 8.18 -19.74 3.39
CA THR A 46 8.05 -18.38 2.85
C THR A 46 6.73 -17.74 3.29
N PHE A 47 6.85 -16.61 4.00
CA PHE A 47 5.72 -15.84 4.53
C PHE A 47 5.38 -14.62 3.67
N TYR A 48 6.42 -13.94 3.15
CA TYR A 48 6.28 -12.73 2.34
C TYR A 48 6.56 -13.05 0.87
N TYR A 49 5.56 -12.82 0.01
CA TYR A 49 5.67 -13.00 -1.43
C TYR A 49 5.63 -11.65 -2.12
N SER A 50 6.34 -11.54 -3.24
CA SER A 50 6.34 -10.35 -4.09
C SER A 50 6.12 -10.71 -5.55
N TYR A 51 5.28 -9.94 -6.23
CA TYR A 51 5.05 -10.08 -7.67
C TYR A 51 5.19 -8.72 -8.36
N SER A 52 5.89 -8.69 -9.50
CA SER A 52 6.12 -7.47 -10.27
C SER A 52 5.19 -7.46 -11.49
N ASP A 53 4.19 -6.59 -11.48
CA ASP A 53 3.31 -6.37 -12.61
C ASP A 53 3.87 -5.26 -13.51
N SER A 54 4.41 -5.64 -14.68
CA SER A 54 4.99 -4.71 -15.65
C SER A 54 3.94 -3.82 -16.34
N ALA A 55 2.69 -4.29 -16.41
CA ALA A 55 1.56 -3.58 -17.03
C ALA A 55 0.63 -2.91 -16.01
N GLY A 56 0.99 -2.98 -14.72
CA GLY A 56 0.22 -2.38 -13.65
C GLY A 56 0.39 -0.85 -13.57
N ASP A 57 -0.40 -0.24 -12.69
CA ASP A 57 -0.25 1.15 -12.27
C ASP A 57 -0.99 1.36 -10.93
N LEU A 58 -0.94 2.59 -10.39
CA LEU A 58 -1.55 2.95 -9.11
C LEU A 58 -3.10 2.98 -9.11
N ASN A 59 -3.73 2.93 -10.29
CA ASN A 59 -5.18 2.95 -10.46
C ASN A 59 -5.77 1.54 -10.63
N LYS A 60 -4.94 0.54 -10.92
CA LYS A 60 -5.36 -0.86 -11.00
C LYS A 60 -5.72 -1.42 -9.63
N TRP A 61 -6.69 -2.31 -9.63
CA TRP A 61 -7.11 -3.10 -8.50
C TRP A 61 -6.64 -4.54 -8.66
N TYR A 62 -6.33 -5.17 -7.55
CA TYR A 62 -5.79 -6.52 -7.49
C TYR A 62 -6.57 -7.37 -6.50
N LYS A 63 -6.59 -8.67 -6.79
CA LYS A 63 -7.03 -9.73 -5.89
C LYS A 63 -6.03 -10.88 -6.01
N TYR A 64 -6.04 -11.77 -5.02
CA TYR A 64 -5.33 -13.03 -5.13
C TYR A 64 -6.18 -14.17 -4.57
N SER A 65 -5.83 -15.39 -4.94
CA SER A 65 -6.35 -16.64 -4.39
C SER A 65 -5.23 -17.66 -4.36
N PHE A 66 -5.42 -18.72 -3.60
CA PHE A 66 -4.56 -19.89 -3.63
C PHE A 66 -5.11 -20.91 -4.62
N HIS A 67 -4.26 -21.54 -5.40
CA HIS A 67 -4.65 -22.42 -6.49
C HIS A 67 -3.76 -23.67 -6.55
N ASN A 68 -4.35 -24.76 -7.01
CA ASN A 68 -3.65 -25.96 -7.41
C ASN A 68 -3.96 -26.26 -8.89
N PRO A 69 -2.95 -26.43 -9.77
CA PRO A 69 -3.16 -26.72 -11.19
C PRO A 69 -3.80 -28.08 -11.46
N THR A 70 -3.82 -28.99 -10.48
CA THR A 70 -4.54 -30.27 -10.61
C THR A 70 -5.89 -30.22 -9.91
N GLY A 71 -6.97 -30.20 -10.70
CA GLY A 71 -8.36 -30.21 -10.22
C GLY A 71 -8.96 -28.81 -9.99
N PRO A 72 -10.25 -28.71 -9.65
CA PRO A 72 -10.88 -27.44 -9.28
C PRO A 72 -10.57 -27.14 -7.81
N VAL A 73 -9.38 -26.58 -7.54
CA VAL A 73 -8.91 -26.31 -6.18
C VAL A 73 -8.36 -24.90 -6.10
N GLU A 74 -9.25 -23.94 -6.32
CA GLU A 74 -8.98 -22.53 -6.07
C GLU A 74 -9.70 -22.08 -4.80
N SER A 75 -9.02 -21.32 -3.96
CA SER A 75 -9.62 -20.70 -2.78
C SER A 75 -10.53 -19.55 -3.18
N ASP A 76 -11.31 -19.05 -2.23
CA ASP A 76 -11.99 -17.76 -2.39
C ASP A 76 -10.98 -16.64 -2.70
N LEU A 77 -11.43 -15.67 -3.49
CA LEU A 77 -10.66 -14.48 -3.80
C LEU A 77 -10.52 -13.59 -2.56
N SER A 78 -9.35 -12.97 -2.41
CA SER A 78 -9.10 -11.95 -1.41
C SER A 78 -10.03 -10.74 -1.58
N ALA A 79 -10.11 -9.92 -0.53
CA ALA A 79 -10.63 -8.58 -0.66
C ALA A 79 -9.82 -7.81 -1.74
N PRO A 80 -10.48 -6.98 -2.56
CA PRO A 80 -9.79 -6.16 -3.55
C PRO A 80 -8.89 -5.13 -2.88
N PHE A 81 -7.68 -4.97 -3.40
CA PHE A 81 -6.70 -4.02 -2.90
C PHE A 81 -6.02 -3.28 -4.06
N ARG A 82 -5.27 -2.23 -3.74
CA ARG A 82 -4.39 -1.54 -4.68
C ARG A 82 -2.96 -1.69 -4.21
N VAL A 83 -2.01 -1.54 -5.13
CA VAL A 83 -0.58 -1.49 -4.77
C VAL A 83 -0.39 -0.41 -3.70
N ASP A 84 0.36 -0.76 -2.67
CA ASP A 84 0.63 0.10 -1.53
C ASP A 84 1.21 1.44 -1.99
N GLY A 85 0.78 2.53 -1.37
CA GLY A 85 1.09 3.89 -1.85
C GLY A 85 -0.02 4.56 -2.65
N VAL A 86 -1.29 4.40 -2.24
CA VAL A 86 -2.39 5.35 -2.58
C VAL A 86 -2.14 6.70 -1.90
N THR A 87 -0.95 7.26 -2.08
CA THR A 87 -0.27 8.30 -1.31
C THR A 87 -0.15 7.97 0.18
N ARG A 88 1.02 8.20 0.77
CA ARG A 88 1.19 8.24 2.24
C ARG A 88 0.13 9.12 2.91
N LEU A 89 -0.48 10.05 2.16
CA LEU A 89 -1.63 10.86 2.54
C LEU A 89 -2.93 10.03 2.73
N ARG A 90 -3.36 9.15 1.81
CA ARG A 90 -4.60 8.37 2.06
C ARG A 90 -4.43 7.30 3.13
N ALA A 91 -3.25 6.70 3.24
CA ALA A 91 -2.95 5.79 4.35
C ALA A 91 -3.08 6.53 5.70
N ARG A 92 -2.55 7.76 5.79
CA ARG A 92 -2.73 8.62 6.96
C ARG A 92 -4.18 9.06 7.18
N GLN A 93 -4.90 9.46 6.13
CA GLN A 93 -6.32 9.84 6.23
C GLN A 93 -7.20 8.68 6.71
N ARG A 94 -6.94 7.46 6.23
CA ARG A 94 -7.66 6.27 6.68
C ARG A 94 -7.36 5.96 8.14
N ALA A 95 -6.09 5.97 8.55
CA ALA A 95 -5.71 5.78 9.95
C ALA A 95 -6.33 6.85 10.87
N LEU A 96 -6.32 8.12 10.46
CA LEU A 96 -6.96 9.20 11.21
C LEU A 96 -8.47 8.97 11.36
N SER A 97 -9.15 8.54 10.30
CA SER A 97 -10.58 8.22 10.34
C SER A 97 -10.91 7.00 11.22
N GLU A 98 -10.08 5.96 11.18
CA GLU A 98 -10.30 4.70 11.91
C GLU A 98 -10.15 4.88 13.42
N TYR A 99 -9.16 5.68 13.84
CA TYR A 99 -8.90 5.97 15.25
C TYR A 99 -9.58 7.25 15.74
N SER A 100 -10.47 7.87 14.95
CA SER A 100 -11.10 9.17 15.26
C SER A 100 -10.09 10.25 15.66
N ALA A 101 -8.90 10.21 15.07
CA ALA A 101 -7.81 11.13 15.37
C ALA A 101 -7.93 12.40 14.51
N GLY A 102 -7.85 13.57 15.15
CA GLY A 102 -7.82 14.88 14.48
C GLY A 102 -6.40 15.34 14.13
N ILE A 103 -6.29 16.35 13.28
CA ILE A 103 -5.04 17.08 13.06
C ILE A 103 -5.02 18.27 14.02
N VAL A 104 -4.02 18.35 14.89
CA VAL A 104 -3.80 19.52 15.74
C VAL A 104 -3.03 20.56 14.92
N VAL A 105 -3.65 21.72 14.71
CA VAL A 105 -3.03 22.87 14.04
C VAL A 105 -2.84 23.96 15.08
N VAL A 106 -1.62 24.45 15.24
CA VAL A 106 -1.33 25.59 16.12
C VAL A 106 -1.55 26.87 15.33
N ASN A 107 -2.53 27.68 15.73
CA ASN A 107 -2.73 29.01 15.18
C ASN A 107 -1.76 29.97 15.86
N THR A 108 -0.89 30.60 15.07
CA THR A 108 0.07 31.61 15.55
C THR A 108 -0.36 33.02 15.17
N GLY A 109 -1.49 33.17 14.44
CA GLY A 109 -2.05 34.46 14.06
C GLY A 109 -3.00 35.04 15.09
N ILE A 110 -3.16 36.36 15.02
CA ILE A 110 -4.13 37.14 15.81
C ILE A 110 -5.36 37.57 14.99
N ASP A 111 -5.39 37.21 13.71
CA ASP A 111 -6.48 37.58 12.80
C ASP A 111 -7.77 36.83 13.17
N SER A 112 -8.90 37.52 13.13
CA SER A 112 -10.19 37.02 13.62
C SER A 112 -10.94 36.13 12.62
N ASP A 113 -10.52 36.12 11.35
CA ASP A 113 -11.22 35.48 10.23
C ASP A 113 -10.39 34.43 9.49
N LYS A 114 -9.14 34.21 9.90
CA LYS A 114 -8.22 33.26 9.27
C LYS A 114 -7.28 32.62 10.29
N ILE A 115 -6.84 31.42 9.96
CA ILE A 115 -5.85 30.69 10.74
C ILE A 115 -4.48 30.91 10.07
N THR A 116 -3.58 31.61 10.76
CA THR A 116 -2.22 31.85 10.28
C THR A 116 -1.30 30.81 10.90
N THR A 117 -0.88 29.85 10.08
CA THR A 117 0.04 28.79 10.45
C THR A 117 1.45 29.14 9.97
N ALA A 118 2.47 28.89 10.79
CA ALA A 118 3.86 29.21 10.45
C ALA A 118 4.56 28.20 9.52
N ASP A 119 3.90 27.11 9.09
CA ASP A 119 4.61 26.04 8.38
C ASP A 119 4.42 26.02 6.87
N HIS A 120 5.54 25.75 6.21
CA HIS A 120 5.92 26.16 4.89
C HIS A 120 5.36 25.21 3.83
N ARG A 121 4.70 25.77 2.81
CA ARG A 121 4.50 25.02 1.55
C ARG A 121 5.87 24.77 0.94
N VAL A 122 6.09 23.52 0.54
CA VAL A 122 7.32 23.05 -0.11
C VAL A 122 7.57 23.85 -1.37
N ASN A 123 8.71 24.54 -1.45
CA ASN A 123 9.24 24.95 -2.75
C ASN A 123 10.76 24.83 -2.78
N THR A 124 11.30 23.79 -3.42
CA THR A 124 12.70 23.78 -3.91
C THR A 124 12.87 22.86 -5.14
N SER A 125 13.99 23.05 -5.86
CA SER A 125 14.43 22.23 -7.00
C SER A 125 15.31 21.02 -6.62
N LEU A 126 15.79 20.87 -5.38
CA LEU A 126 16.49 19.67 -4.86
C LEU A 126 15.55 18.69 -4.12
N PHE A 127 14.29 19.07 -3.91
CA PHE A 127 13.13 18.18 -3.69
C PHE A 127 12.84 17.27 -4.91
N ARG A 128 13.39 17.62 -6.08
CA ARG A 128 13.30 16.88 -7.35
C ARG A 128 14.50 15.96 -7.67
N ALA A 129 15.63 16.04 -6.96
CA ALA A 129 16.85 15.32 -7.37
C ALA A 129 17.10 14.03 -6.56
N ASP A 130 17.30 14.07 -5.24
CA ASP A 130 17.65 12.86 -4.48
C ASP A 130 17.59 13.10 -2.97
N ARG A 131 16.57 12.59 -2.27
CA ARG A 131 16.75 12.28 -0.85
C ARG A 131 16.05 10.98 -0.44
N GLY A 132 16.58 9.86 -0.95
CA GLY A 132 16.71 8.65 -0.13
C GLY A 132 17.70 8.95 1.00
N LYS A 133 17.57 8.46 2.23
CA LYS A 133 17.64 7.03 2.59
C LYS A 133 16.98 6.80 3.96
N GLY A 134 15.67 7.06 4.04
CA GLY A 134 14.86 6.84 5.25
C GLY A 134 14.11 8.11 5.67
N THR A 135 12.79 8.00 5.82
CA THR A 135 11.97 9.12 6.34
C THR A 135 12.14 9.17 7.86
N TRP A 136 12.84 10.19 8.35
CA TRP A 136 12.87 10.47 9.79
C TRP A 136 11.72 11.41 10.14
N LEU A 137 10.92 10.97 11.10
CA LEU A 137 9.97 11.79 11.82
C LEU A 137 10.65 12.16 13.13
N TRP A 138 11.07 13.40 13.30
CA TRP A 138 11.46 13.94 14.60
C TRP A 138 10.62 15.19 14.87
N PRO A 139 9.55 15.06 15.65
CA PRO A 139 8.85 16.19 16.21
C PRO A 139 9.58 16.58 17.50
N THR A 140 10.36 17.68 17.47
CA THR A 140 10.79 18.35 18.70
C THR A 140 10.73 19.85 18.54
N SER A 141 10.04 20.49 19.47
CA SER A 141 10.15 21.91 19.77
C SER A 141 11.40 22.11 20.62
N GLY A 142 12.45 22.71 20.07
CA GLY A 142 13.64 23.08 20.84
C GLY A 142 14.81 23.43 19.94
N ASN A 143 15.45 24.57 20.20
CA ASN A 143 16.51 25.19 19.41
C ASN A 143 17.58 24.21 18.89
N ASN A 144 17.84 24.26 17.59
CA ASN A 144 19.13 23.86 17.05
C ASN A 144 20.15 24.96 17.37
N GLN A 145 21.16 24.64 18.17
CA GLN A 145 22.52 25.05 17.84
C GLN A 145 23.05 24.10 16.78
#